data_AF-A0A1C6ICD9-F1
#
_entry.id   AF-A0A1C6ICD9-F1
#
_cell.length_a   1.000
_cell.length_b   1.000
_cell.length_c   1.000
_cell.angle_alpha   90.00
_cell.angle_beta   90.00
_cell.angle_gamma   90.00
#
_symmetry.space_group_name_H-M   'P 1'
#
loop_
_entity.id
_entity.type
_entity.pdbx_description
1 polymer ?
#
loop_
_entity_poly.entity_id
_entity_poly.type
_entity_poly.pdbx_seq_one_letter_code
_entity_poly.pdbx_strand_id
1 'polypeptide(L)'
;MLLLVVLCLAVFPISTFAADAVQVQIPVSIQTSGETPSPEENYTVELQAVDDAPMPSENVLEISGSGKAFFSPIQYTTPGIYYYTITQQSGTHKRGHYDQTVYYVKVSVTNGENGNLETVIAAHTDADMTDAKCDITFTNYYKPIKKTSESTTETIPTTKRKPETKPGNKTSIKKSKNKVKTGDNSNATLFAILLLVSGTGLLIIAISRYREKYHK
;
A
#
# COMPACT_ATOMS: atom_id res chain seq x y z
N MET A 1 27.63 68.04 -1.63
CA MET A 1 27.00 67.33 -0.49
C MET A 1 25.70 66.58 -0.82
N LEU A 2 25.21 66.57 -2.07
CA LEU A 2 24.02 65.78 -2.44
C LEU A 2 24.37 64.37 -2.98
N LEU A 3 25.62 64.14 -3.40
CA LEU A 3 26.08 62.87 -3.98
C LEU A 3 26.39 61.78 -2.93
N LEU A 4 26.40 62.12 -1.64
CA LEU A 4 26.77 61.21 -0.55
C LEU A 4 25.56 60.61 0.19
N VAL A 5 24.34 61.07 -0.13
CA VAL A 5 23.09 60.63 0.54
C VAL A 5 22.39 59.51 -0.25
N VAL A 6 22.72 59.32 -1.53
CA VAL A 6 22.08 58.32 -2.41
C VAL A 6 22.74 56.93 -2.31
N LEU A 7 23.92 56.81 -1.69
CA LEU A 7 24.66 55.54 -1.59
C LEU A 7 24.16 54.62 -0.45
N CYS A 8 23.32 55.11 0.48
CA CYS A 8 22.95 54.36 1.68
C CYS A 8 21.62 53.59 1.61
N LEU A 9 20.92 53.53 0.47
CA LEU A 9 19.59 52.89 0.36
C LEU A 9 19.58 51.46 -0.20
N ALA A 10 20.74 50.82 -0.41
CA ALA A 10 20.82 49.47 -0.98
C ALA A 10 21.41 48.40 -0.04
N VAL A 11 21.34 48.61 1.27
CA VAL A 11 21.84 47.63 2.27
C VAL A 11 20.77 47.32 3.32
N PHE A 12 19.55 47.04 2.88
CA PHE A 12 18.63 46.29 3.73
C PHE A 12 19.06 44.81 3.63
N PRO A 13 19.55 44.19 4.71
CA PRO A 13 19.75 42.75 4.70
C PRO A 13 18.37 42.14 4.42
N ILE A 14 18.23 41.47 3.28
CA ILE A 14 17.13 40.54 3.06
C ILE A 14 17.28 39.48 4.15
N SER A 15 16.43 39.57 5.17
CA SER A 15 16.28 38.51 6.16
C SER A 15 15.84 37.26 5.41
N THR A 16 16.78 36.37 5.11
CA THR A 16 16.47 35.06 4.58
C THR A 16 15.88 34.25 5.73
N PHE A 17 14.55 34.12 5.75
CA PHE A 17 13.91 33.19 6.66
C PHE A 17 14.08 31.78 6.08
N ALA A 18 14.75 30.89 6.81
CA ALA A 18 14.74 29.48 6.48
C ALA A 18 13.31 28.95 6.66
N ALA A 19 12.79 28.22 5.68
CA ALA A 19 11.49 27.56 5.82
C ALA A 19 11.55 26.52 6.96
N ASP A 20 10.45 26.38 7.71
CA ASP A 20 10.35 25.35 8.73
C ASP A 20 10.48 23.96 8.10
N ALA A 21 11.22 23.08 8.79
CA ALA A 21 11.45 21.72 8.32
C ALA A 21 10.13 20.92 8.26
N VAL A 22 9.97 20.08 7.24
CA VAL A 22 8.82 19.20 7.07
C VAL A 22 9.20 17.75 7.35
N GLN A 23 8.33 17.02 8.06
CA GLN A 23 8.52 15.60 8.36
C GLN A 23 7.59 14.74 7.51
N VAL A 24 8.15 13.73 6.85
CA VAL A 24 7.42 12.83 5.94
C VAL A 24 7.59 11.39 6.39
N GLN A 25 6.50 10.62 6.42
CA GLN A 25 6.52 9.18 6.70
C GLN A 25 6.07 8.41 5.47
N ILE A 26 6.86 7.42 5.05
CA ILE A 26 6.58 6.59 3.88
C ILE A 26 5.84 5.33 4.33
N PRO A 27 4.59 5.09 3.88
CA PRO A 27 3.84 3.88 4.21
C PRO A 27 4.32 2.67 3.41
N VAL A 28 4.37 1.52 4.06
CA VAL A 28 4.63 0.21 3.42
C VAL A 28 3.59 -0.79 3.88
N SER A 29 3.09 -1.62 2.96
CA SER A 29 2.18 -2.72 3.27
C SER A 29 2.81 -4.07 2.96
N ILE A 30 2.53 -5.06 3.81
CA ILE A 30 2.79 -6.47 3.54
C ILE A 30 1.46 -7.19 3.32
N GLN A 31 1.42 -8.04 2.30
CA GLN A 31 0.31 -8.97 2.07
C GLN A 31 0.84 -10.39 1.98
N THR A 32 0.04 -11.34 2.46
CA THR A 32 0.31 -12.78 2.34
C THR A 32 -0.77 -13.47 1.52
N SER A 33 -0.38 -14.37 0.64
CA SER A 33 -1.28 -15.20 -0.17
C SER A 33 -0.94 -16.69 -0.04
N GLY A 34 -1.90 -17.56 -0.38
CA GLY A 34 -1.75 -19.01 -0.22
C GLY A 34 -2.15 -19.48 1.18
N GLU A 35 -1.44 -20.47 1.73
CA GLU A 35 -1.70 -20.99 3.07
C GLU A 35 -0.85 -20.27 4.11
N THR A 36 -1.50 -19.42 4.92
CA THR A 36 -0.89 -18.59 5.97
C THR A 36 0.17 -19.38 6.76
N PRO A 37 1.39 -18.82 6.93
CA PRO A 37 2.40 -19.47 7.74
C PRO A 37 1.94 -19.57 9.20
N SER A 38 2.31 -20.66 9.85
CA SER A 38 2.15 -20.86 11.29
C SER A 38 3.46 -21.43 11.83
N PRO A 39 4.19 -20.71 12.70
CA PRO A 39 3.86 -19.40 13.26
C PRO A 39 3.80 -18.28 12.20
N GLU A 40 3.17 -17.16 12.56
CA GLU A 40 3.21 -15.94 11.75
C GLU A 40 4.65 -15.43 11.62
N GLU A 41 5.01 -14.87 10.47
CA GLU A 41 6.34 -14.33 10.19
C GLU A 41 6.39 -12.81 10.35
N ASN A 42 7.58 -12.33 10.70
CA ASN A 42 7.94 -10.91 10.61
C ASN A 42 8.67 -10.67 9.29
N TYR A 43 8.31 -9.60 8.60
CA TYR A 43 8.91 -9.18 7.35
C TYR A 43 9.72 -7.91 7.59
N THR A 44 10.99 -7.98 7.22
CA THR A 44 11.94 -6.87 7.27
C THR A 44 11.95 -6.14 5.94
N VAL A 45 11.68 -4.83 5.97
CA VAL A 45 11.74 -3.94 4.82
C VAL A 45 12.80 -2.87 5.08
N GLU A 46 13.63 -2.59 4.10
CA GLU A 46 14.71 -1.63 4.20
C GLU A 46 14.48 -0.46 3.24
N LEU A 47 14.65 0.75 3.75
CA LEU A 47 14.73 1.99 2.98
C LEU A 47 16.21 2.34 2.79
N GLN A 48 16.59 2.70 1.58
CA GLN A 48 17.92 3.21 1.26
C GLN A 48 17.81 4.51 0.48
N ALA A 49 18.64 5.49 0.85
CA ALA A 49 18.79 6.73 0.11
C ALA A 49 19.52 6.48 -1.22
N VAL A 50 19.12 7.19 -2.26
CA VAL A 50 19.92 7.39 -3.46
C VAL A 50 20.65 8.72 -3.31
N ASP A 51 21.94 8.73 -3.63
CA ASP A 51 22.86 9.85 -3.38
C ASP A 51 22.83 10.28 -1.89
N ASP A 52 22.83 11.58 -1.62
CA ASP A 52 22.85 12.15 -0.26
C ASP A 52 21.44 12.49 0.27
N ALA A 53 20.39 11.77 -0.18
CA ALA A 53 19.03 12.01 0.31
C ALA A 53 18.92 11.78 1.83
N PRO A 54 18.17 12.63 2.57
CA PRO A 54 18.08 12.53 4.03
C PRO A 54 17.42 11.21 4.45
N MET A 55 17.97 10.55 5.45
CA MET A 55 17.48 9.27 5.97
C MET A 55 16.72 9.45 7.28
N PRO A 56 15.75 8.56 7.59
CA PRO A 56 15.10 8.55 8.90
C PRO A 56 16.06 8.04 9.99
N SER A 57 15.67 8.18 11.26
CA SER A 57 16.43 7.64 12.39
C SER A 57 16.56 6.11 12.35
N GLU A 58 15.53 5.44 11.83
CA GLU A 58 15.47 4.00 11.61
C GLU A 58 15.02 3.76 10.16
N ASN A 59 15.87 3.11 9.37
CA ASN A 59 15.62 2.82 7.96
C ASN A 59 15.24 1.35 7.71
N VAL A 60 15.08 0.57 8.78
CA VAL A 60 14.58 -0.80 8.75
C VAL A 60 13.20 -0.81 9.41
N LEU A 61 12.24 -1.45 8.75
CA LEU A 61 10.84 -1.53 9.16
C LEU A 61 10.43 -3.01 9.27
N GLU A 62 9.93 -3.40 10.44
CA GLU A 62 9.43 -4.75 10.70
C GLU A 62 7.89 -4.76 10.70
N ILE A 63 7.29 -5.66 9.93
CA ILE A 63 5.83 -5.83 9.84
C ILE A 63 5.49 -7.31 10.07
N SER A 64 4.67 -7.61 11.07
CA SER A 64 4.19 -8.98 11.34
C SER A 64 2.99 -9.32 10.45
N GLY A 65 3.04 -10.50 9.82
CA GLY A 65 1.94 -11.01 9.01
C GLY A 65 1.57 -10.10 7.84
N SER A 66 0.27 -10.04 7.51
CA SER A 66 -0.26 -9.03 6.60
C SER A 66 -0.58 -7.76 7.39
N GLY A 67 -0.05 -6.62 6.96
CA GLY A 67 -0.18 -5.38 7.72
C GLY A 67 0.32 -4.16 6.97
N LYS A 68 0.22 -3.00 7.62
CA LYS A 68 0.72 -1.72 7.12
C LYS A 68 1.45 -1.00 8.23
N ALA A 69 2.62 -0.46 7.92
CA ALA A 69 3.39 0.36 8.83
C ALA A 69 4.02 1.54 8.08
N PHE A 70 4.72 2.40 8.81
CA PHE A 70 5.36 3.58 8.28
C PHE A 70 6.83 3.57 8.71
N PHE A 71 7.73 3.94 7.81
CA PHE A 71 9.10 4.27 8.22
C PHE A 71 9.08 5.45 9.20
N SER A 72 10.10 5.52 10.06
CA SER A 72 10.31 6.69 10.91
C SER A 72 10.32 7.97 10.07
N PRO A 73 9.90 9.12 10.63
CA PRO A 73 9.82 10.37 9.87
C PRO A 73 11.19 10.80 9.29
N ILE A 74 11.18 11.20 8.02
CA ILE A 74 12.33 11.83 7.35
C ILE A 74 12.12 13.34 7.40
N GLN A 75 13.14 14.06 7.87
CA GLN A 75 13.12 15.52 7.93
C GLN A 75 13.73 16.15 6.67
N TYR A 76 13.01 17.08 6.05
CA TYR A 76 13.49 17.88 4.94
C TYR A 76 13.52 19.36 5.30
N THR A 77 14.62 20.02 4.97
CA THR A 77 14.87 21.44 5.29
C THR A 77 15.07 22.31 4.05
N THR A 78 15.21 21.69 2.87
CA THR A 78 15.52 22.37 1.61
C THR A 78 14.58 21.86 0.52
N PRO A 79 14.05 22.75 -0.35
CA PRO A 79 13.36 22.31 -1.56
C PRO A 79 14.27 21.47 -2.46
N GLY A 80 13.72 20.42 -3.04
CA GLY A 80 14.50 19.47 -3.83
C GLY A 80 13.70 18.25 -4.25
N ILE A 81 14.36 17.37 -5.00
CA ILE A 81 13.85 16.05 -5.34
C ILE A 81 14.78 15.04 -4.70
N TYR A 82 14.21 14.15 -3.90
CA TYR A 82 14.94 13.14 -3.16
C TYR A 82 14.47 11.75 -3.58
N TYR A 83 15.42 10.85 -3.74
CA TYR A 83 15.20 9.53 -4.29
C TYR A 83 15.58 8.46 -3.28
N TYR A 84 14.80 7.39 -3.24
CA TYR A 84 15.01 6.26 -2.35
C TYR A 84 14.67 4.95 -3.05
N THR A 85 15.26 3.86 -2.57
CA THR A 85 14.84 2.50 -2.87
C THR A 85 14.26 1.84 -1.63
N ILE A 86 13.19 1.06 -1.80
CA ILE A 86 12.60 0.25 -0.73
C ILE A 86 12.55 -1.20 -1.20
N THR A 87 13.10 -2.09 -0.37
CA THR A 87 13.19 -3.52 -0.66
C THR A 87 12.81 -4.35 0.56
N GLN A 88 12.21 -5.52 0.32
CA GLN A 88 11.96 -6.50 1.37
C GLN A 88 13.14 -7.49 1.43
N GLN A 89 13.60 -7.82 2.64
CA GLN A 89 14.55 -8.91 2.83
C GLN A 89 13.85 -10.26 2.65
N SER A 90 14.57 -11.24 2.12
CA SER A 90 14.04 -12.60 1.99
C SER A 90 13.96 -13.25 3.38
N GLY A 91 12.78 -13.79 3.71
CA GLY A 91 12.64 -14.62 4.91
C GLY A 91 13.18 -16.04 4.71
N THR A 92 12.94 -16.91 5.69
CA THR A 92 13.57 -18.25 5.76
C THR A 92 12.58 -19.42 5.76
N HIS A 93 11.27 -19.14 5.72
CA HIS A 93 10.26 -20.19 5.80
C HIS A 93 10.23 -21.04 4.52
N LYS A 94 10.32 -22.36 4.68
CA LYS A 94 10.51 -23.33 3.56
C LYS A 94 9.40 -23.32 2.51
N ARG A 95 8.19 -22.89 2.87
CA ARG A 95 7.06 -22.75 1.94
C ARG A 95 6.92 -21.33 1.37
N GLY A 96 7.68 -20.39 1.91
CA GLY A 96 7.61 -18.96 1.59
C GLY A 96 8.30 -18.64 0.27
N HIS A 97 7.66 -17.75 -0.47
CA HIS A 97 8.18 -17.08 -1.65
C HIS A 97 8.03 -15.59 -1.39
N TYR A 98 9.16 -14.93 -1.21
CA TYR A 98 9.20 -13.54 -0.78
C TYR A 98 9.28 -12.61 -1.97
N ASP A 99 8.49 -11.54 -1.91
CA ASP A 99 8.51 -10.49 -2.92
C ASP A 99 9.92 -9.87 -3.04
N GLN A 100 10.40 -9.70 -4.27
CA GLN A 100 11.72 -9.12 -4.58
C GLN A 100 11.60 -7.80 -5.34
N THR A 101 10.39 -7.24 -5.43
CA THR A 101 10.14 -5.96 -6.09
C THR A 101 11.00 -4.87 -5.45
N VAL A 102 11.67 -4.06 -6.26
CA VAL A 102 12.33 -2.84 -5.79
C VAL A 102 11.38 -1.68 -6.06
N TYR A 103 11.02 -0.94 -5.02
CA TYR A 103 10.27 0.29 -5.19
C TYR A 103 11.21 1.48 -5.24
N TYR A 104 11.06 2.29 -6.29
CA TYR A 104 11.76 3.56 -6.45
C TYR A 104 10.83 4.67 -5.99
N VAL A 105 11.24 5.41 -4.96
CA VAL A 105 10.42 6.46 -4.35
C VAL A 105 11.02 7.81 -4.64
N LYS A 106 10.19 8.73 -5.12
CA LYS A 106 10.51 10.14 -5.29
C LYS A 106 9.75 10.96 -4.26
N VAL A 107 10.48 11.76 -3.48
CA VAL A 107 9.92 12.79 -2.61
C VAL A 107 10.25 14.15 -3.21
N SER A 108 9.23 14.85 -3.68
CA SER A 108 9.34 16.23 -4.15
C SER A 108 9.03 17.18 -3.01
N VAL A 109 9.98 18.06 -2.69
CA VAL A 109 9.86 19.10 -1.66
C VAL A 109 9.88 20.47 -2.34
N THR A 110 8.82 21.26 -2.15
CA THR A 110 8.66 22.58 -2.78
C THR A 110 8.32 23.65 -1.74
N ASN A 111 8.55 24.92 -2.07
CA ASN A 111 8.02 26.00 -1.27
C ASN A 111 6.50 26.10 -1.49
N GLY A 112 5.74 26.02 -0.41
CA GLY A 112 4.30 26.31 -0.38
C GLY A 112 4.04 27.81 -0.39
N GLU A 113 2.78 28.18 -0.65
CA GLU A 113 2.36 29.58 -0.82
C GLU A 113 2.55 30.44 0.44
N ASN A 114 2.59 29.82 1.62
CA ASN A 114 2.78 30.46 2.91
C ASN A 114 4.26 30.51 3.36
N GLY A 115 5.20 30.06 2.53
CA GLY A 115 6.62 29.99 2.86
C GLY A 115 7.06 28.73 3.62
N ASN A 116 6.14 27.80 3.92
CA ASN A 116 6.47 26.49 4.48
C ASN A 116 6.82 25.50 3.36
N LEU A 117 7.47 24.39 3.71
CA LEU A 117 7.73 23.31 2.74
C LEU A 117 6.50 22.43 2.54
N GLU A 118 6.18 22.12 1.28
CA GLU A 118 5.17 21.14 0.87
C GLU A 118 5.86 19.91 0.28
N THR A 119 5.22 18.74 0.42
CA THR A 119 5.82 17.46 0.01
C THR A 119 4.85 16.60 -0.78
N VAL A 120 5.37 15.92 -1.80
CA VAL A 120 4.64 14.92 -2.60
C VAL A 120 5.51 13.67 -2.72
N ILE A 121 4.94 12.52 -2.35
CA ILE A 121 5.58 11.21 -2.48
C ILE A 121 4.99 10.49 -3.69
N ALA A 122 5.84 9.88 -4.51
CA ALA A 122 5.43 8.97 -5.56
C ALA A 122 6.34 7.72 -5.56
N ALA A 123 5.74 6.55 -5.58
CA ALA A 123 6.46 5.28 -5.70
C ALA A 123 6.18 4.62 -7.05
N HIS A 124 7.19 3.93 -7.54
CA HIS A 124 7.28 3.31 -8.86
C HIS A 124 7.98 1.96 -8.75
N THR A 125 7.73 1.05 -9.68
CA THR A 125 8.49 -0.21 -9.79
C THR A 125 9.52 -0.19 -10.92
N ASP A 126 9.37 0.77 -11.85
CA ASP A 126 10.34 1.08 -12.89
C ASP A 126 11.42 2.03 -12.35
N ALA A 127 12.69 1.72 -12.63
CA ALA A 127 13.83 2.52 -12.15
C ALA A 127 13.83 3.94 -12.75
N ASP A 128 13.38 4.07 -14.00
CA ASP A 128 13.26 5.36 -14.69
C ASP A 128 11.99 6.12 -14.24
N MET A 129 11.17 5.53 -13.35
CA MET A 129 9.93 6.09 -12.81
C MET A 129 8.92 6.51 -13.89
N THR A 130 8.87 5.73 -14.97
CA THR A 130 7.98 6.00 -16.12
C THR A 130 6.64 5.27 -16.04
N ASP A 131 6.55 4.25 -15.19
CA ASP A 131 5.33 3.50 -14.93
C ASP A 131 4.30 4.30 -14.11
N ALA A 132 3.09 3.76 -14.01
CA ALA A 132 2.05 4.37 -13.18
C ALA A 132 2.48 4.34 -11.71
N LYS A 133 2.22 5.45 -11.00
CA LYS A 133 2.43 5.53 -9.55
C LYS A 133 1.65 4.42 -8.84
N CYS A 134 2.27 3.81 -7.84
CA CYS A 134 1.68 2.72 -7.08
C CYS A 134 1.83 2.91 -5.57
N ASP A 135 1.07 2.15 -4.79
CA ASP A 135 1.34 1.95 -3.37
C ASP A 135 2.52 0.98 -3.21
N ILE A 136 3.28 1.14 -2.12
CA ILE A 136 4.36 0.21 -1.76
C ILE A 136 3.75 -0.97 -1.02
N THR A 137 3.61 -2.11 -1.72
CA THR A 137 2.99 -3.32 -1.18
C THR A 137 3.76 -4.57 -1.59
N PHE A 138 4.44 -5.20 -0.63
CA PHE A 138 5.10 -6.49 -0.87
C PHE A 138 4.12 -7.64 -0.67
N THR A 139 4.03 -8.55 -1.65
CA THR A 139 3.13 -9.70 -1.61
C THR A 139 3.90 -11.02 -1.53
N ASN A 140 3.83 -11.64 -0.37
CA ASN A 140 4.51 -12.90 -0.08
C ASN A 140 3.56 -14.09 -0.28
N TYR A 141 4.04 -15.17 -0.88
CA TYR A 141 3.24 -16.36 -1.18
C TYR A 141 3.71 -17.58 -0.38
N TYR A 142 2.76 -18.32 0.17
CA TYR A 142 3.01 -19.55 0.93
C TYR A 142 2.36 -20.75 0.27
N LYS A 143 3.19 -21.71 -0.15
CA LYS A 143 2.72 -22.99 -0.73
C LYS A 143 1.87 -23.76 0.29
N PRO A 144 0.78 -24.43 -0.13
CA PRO A 144 0.01 -25.27 0.80
C PRO A 144 0.82 -26.37 1.48
N ILE A 145 0.41 -26.76 2.67
CA ILE A 145 0.96 -27.91 3.39
C ILE A 145 0.53 -29.18 2.65
N LYS A 146 1.52 -29.94 2.16
CA LYS A 146 1.27 -31.29 1.65
C LYS A 146 0.85 -32.16 2.82
N LYS A 147 -0.43 -32.55 2.88
CA LYS A 147 -0.86 -33.61 3.78
C LYS A 147 -0.29 -34.92 3.25
N THR A 148 0.79 -35.38 3.86
CA THR A 148 1.19 -36.79 3.73
C THR A 148 0.03 -37.59 4.31
N SER A 149 -0.74 -38.25 3.45
CA SER A 149 -1.68 -39.27 3.89
C SER A 149 -0.84 -40.34 4.57
N GLU A 150 -0.86 -40.39 5.90
CA GLU A 150 -0.34 -41.52 6.64
C GLU A 150 -1.04 -42.77 6.09
N SER A 151 -0.28 -43.57 5.36
CA SER A 151 -0.70 -44.86 4.86
C SER A 151 -1.12 -45.70 6.07
N THR A 152 -2.39 -46.06 6.11
CA THR A 152 -2.95 -47.05 7.01
C THR A 152 -2.05 -48.27 7.04
N THR A 153 -1.53 -48.61 8.22
CA THR A 153 -0.89 -49.88 8.49
C THR A 153 -1.86 -51.00 8.08
N GLU A 154 -1.48 -51.76 7.05
CA GLU A 154 -2.22 -52.95 6.61
C GLU A 154 -2.27 -53.97 7.75
N THR A 155 -3.47 -54.19 8.30
CA THR A 155 -3.75 -55.36 9.14
C THR A 155 -4.13 -56.52 8.22
N ILE A 156 -3.28 -57.54 8.19
CA ILE A 156 -3.46 -58.83 7.49
C ILE A 156 -4.81 -59.49 7.90
N PRO A 157 -5.54 -60.11 6.95
CA PRO A 157 -6.85 -60.71 7.21
C PRO A 157 -6.75 -62.12 7.80
N THR A 158 -7.52 -62.42 8.84
CA THR A 158 -7.87 -63.80 9.22
C THR A 158 -9.36 -64.01 9.30
N THR A 159 -9.77 -65.03 8.56
CA THR A 159 -11.11 -65.54 8.26
C THR A 159 -11.81 -66.19 9.46
N LYS A 160 -13.13 -66.00 9.59
CA LYS A 160 -14.22 -67.03 9.72
C LYS A 160 -15.39 -66.55 10.60
N ARG A 161 -16.60 -66.43 10.02
CA ARG A 161 -17.81 -67.24 10.29
C ARG A 161 -19.11 -66.51 9.85
N LYS A 162 -19.97 -67.24 9.13
CA LYS A 162 -21.32 -66.97 8.56
C LYS A 162 -22.41 -67.64 9.47
N PRO A 163 -23.76 -67.52 9.34
CA PRO A 163 -24.71 -66.59 8.64
C PRO A 163 -25.85 -66.01 9.53
N GLU A 164 -26.68 -65.07 9.03
CA GLU A 164 -28.17 -65.02 9.02
C GLU A 164 -28.65 -63.58 8.66
N THR A 165 -29.34 -63.27 7.55
CA THR A 165 -30.78 -63.43 7.14
C THR A 165 -31.55 -62.07 7.13
N LYS A 166 -31.56 -61.40 5.95
CA LYS A 166 -32.66 -60.71 5.18
C LYS A 166 -33.71 -59.79 5.88
N PRO A 167 -34.50 -58.96 5.13
CA PRO A 167 -34.24 -57.70 4.40
C PRO A 167 -35.14 -56.50 4.85
N GLY A 168 -34.86 -55.27 4.39
CA GLY A 168 -35.81 -54.15 4.50
C GLY A 168 -35.51 -52.95 3.59
N ASN A 169 -36.26 -52.84 2.49
CA ASN A 169 -36.36 -51.68 1.57
C ASN A 169 -36.85 -50.40 2.28
N LYS A 170 -36.42 -49.21 1.81
CA LYS A 170 -37.30 -48.16 1.25
C LYS A 170 -36.54 -46.93 0.69
N THR A 171 -36.93 -46.60 -0.53
CA THR A 171 -36.58 -45.48 -1.42
C THR A 171 -37.07 -44.11 -0.92
N SER A 172 -36.34 -43.01 -1.20
CA SER A 172 -36.92 -41.72 -1.66
C SER A 172 -35.87 -40.63 -2.00
N ILE A 173 -35.58 -40.50 -3.30
CA ILE A 173 -35.48 -39.29 -4.15
C ILE A 173 -35.47 -37.90 -3.46
N LYS A 174 -34.47 -37.04 -3.77
CA LYS A 174 -34.67 -35.67 -4.36
C LYS A 174 -33.37 -35.01 -4.85
N LYS A 175 -33.36 -34.72 -6.17
CA LYS A 175 -32.52 -33.72 -6.86
C LYS A 175 -32.67 -32.34 -6.19
N SER A 176 -31.57 -31.60 -6.02
CA SER A 176 -31.56 -30.16 -6.31
C SER A 176 -30.14 -29.64 -6.55
N LYS A 177 -29.93 -29.06 -7.73
CA LYS A 177 -28.90 -28.05 -8.00
C LYS A 177 -29.02 -26.92 -6.98
N ASN A 178 -27.89 -26.37 -6.52
CA ASN A 178 -27.72 -24.99 -6.09
C ASN A 178 -26.21 -24.68 -6.20
N LYS A 179 -25.78 -24.01 -7.27
CA LYS A 179 -25.66 -22.55 -7.46
C LYS A 179 -24.55 -21.96 -6.58
N VAL A 180 -23.45 -21.57 -7.24
CA VAL A 180 -22.33 -20.82 -6.69
C VAL A 180 -22.85 -19.57 -5.97
N LYS A 181 -22.30 -19.33 -4.78
CA LYS A 181 -22.48 -18.12 -3.98
C LYS A 181 -21.25 -17.24 -4.22
N THR A 182 -21.33 -16.29 -5.13
CA THR A 182 -20.47 -15.09 -5.09
C THR A 182 -21.20 -14.07 -4.21
N GLY A 183 -20.59 -13.77 -3.07
CA GLY A 183 -21.07 -12.75 -2.15
C GLY A 183 -20.61 -11.39 -2.65
N ASP A 184 -21.38 -10.77 -3.53
CA ASP A 184 -21.22 -9.36 -3.84
C ASP A 184 -22.06 -8.56 -2.83
N ASN A 185 -21.40 -7.89 -1.90
CA ASN A 185 -22.00 -6.90 -1.00
C ASN A 185 -21.56 -5.48 -1.39
N SER A 186 -21.70 -5.13 -2.67
CA SER A 186 -21.53 -3.74 -3.11
C SER A 186 -22.81 -2.94 -2.83
N ASN A 187 -22.71 -1.94 -1.94
CA ASN A 187 -23.82 -1.04 -1.61
C ASN A 187 -24.06 -0.04 -2.76
N ALA A 188 -24.86 -0.44 -3.75
CA ALA A 188 -25.21 0.38 -4.92
C ALA A 188 -25.82 1.75 -4.55
N THR A 189 -26.46 1.85 -3.37
CA THR A 189 -27.00 3.12 -2.84
C THR A 189 -25.89 4.13 -2.55
N LEU A 190 -24.72 3.67 -2.10
CA LEU A 190 -23.58 4.52 -1.79
C LEU A 190 -22.98 5.14 -3.06
N PHE A 191 -22.87 4.36 -4.14
CA PHE A 191 -22.43 4.86 -5.45
C PHE A 191 -23.44 5.81 -6.09
N ALA A 192 -24.74 5.55 -5.95
CA ALA A 192 -25.78 6.46 -6.44
C ALA A 192 -25.75 7.83 -5.73
N ILE A 193 -25.52 7.85 -4.42
CA ILE A 193 -25.37 9.10 -3.66
C ILE A 193 -24.12 9.86 -4.11
N LEU A 194 -23.00 9.16 -4.34
CA LEU A 194 -21.73 9.77 -4.74
C LEU A 194 -21.81 10.44 -6.13
N LEU A 195 -22.54 9.82 -7.07
CA LEU A 195 -22.80 10.41 -8.39
C LEU A 195 -23.71 11.64 -8.33
N LEU A 196 -24.71 11.65 -7.44
CA LEU A 196 -25.60 12.82 -7.26
C LEU A 196 -24.87 14.02 -6.65
N VAL A 197 -23.99 13.80 -5.66
CA VAL A 197 -23.19 14.88 -5.04
C VAL A 197 -22.16 15.45 -6.02
N SER A 198 -21.56 14.61 -6.87
CA SER A 198 -20.61 15.09 -7.90
C SER A 198 -21.29 15.94 -8.98
N GLY A 199 -22.53 15.62 -9.36
CA GLY A 199 -23.26 16.35 -10.40
C GLY A 199 -23.66 17.78 -9.99
N THR A 200 -24.03 17.98 -8.72
CA THR A 200 -24.46 19.31 -8.22
C THR A 200 -23.28 20.27 -8.12
N GLY A 201 -22.09 19.79 -7.75
CA GLY A 201 -20.87 20.61 -7.71
C GLY A 201 -20.48 21.20 -9.07
N LEU A 202 -20.52 20.39 -10.13
CA LEU A 202 -20.23 20.84 -11.50
C LEU A 202 -21.26 21.85 -12.00
N LEU A 203 -22.54 21.67 -11.65
CA LEU A 203 -23.61 22.59 -12.03
C LEU A 203 -23.44 23.96 -11.35
N ILE A 204 -23.05 23.99 -10.08
CA ILE A 204 -22.80 25.24 -9.34
C ILE A 204 -21.62 26.01 -9.95
N ILE A 205 -20.53 25.31 -10.31
CA ILE A 205 -19.35 25.94 -10.96
C ILE A 205 -19.71 26.47 -12.36
N ALA A 206 -20.53 25.75 -13.12
CA ALA A 206 -20.99 26.22 -14.42
C ALA A 206 -21.86 27.48 -14.29
N ILE A 207 -22.77 27.52 -13.30
CA ILE A 207 -23.64 28.67 -13.04
C ILE A 207 -22.83 29.88 -12.53
N SER A 208 -21.83 29.68 -11.67
CA SER A 208 -20.99 30.77 -11.18
C SER A 208 -20.18 31.40 -12.31
N ARG A 209 -19.55 30.59 -13.16
CA ARG A 209 -18.83 31.06 -14.36
C ARG A 209 -19.75 31.73 -15.39
N TYR A 210 -20.99 31.25 -15.53
CA TYR A 210 -21.97 31.89 -16.40
C TYR A 210 -22.40 33.25 -15.85
N ARG A 211 -22.69 33.39 -14.56
CA ARG A 211 -23.04 34.68 -13.95
C ARG A 211 -21.92 35.70 -14.06
N GLU A 212 -20.67 35.29 -13.87
CA GLU A 212 -19.50 36.17 -13.97
C GLU A 212 -19.27 36.70 -15.40
N LYS A 213 -19.69 35.92 -16.41
CA LYS A 213 -19.54 36.28 -17.82
C LYS A 213 -20.67 37.16 -18.37
N TYR A 214 -21.89 37.06 -17.83
CA TYR A 214 -23.08 37.69 -18.41
C TYR A 214 -23.78 38.72 -17.52
N HIS A 215 -23.39 38.84 -16.25
CA HIS A 215 -23.82 39.93 -15.38
C HIS A 215 -22.62 40.75 -14.92
N LYS A 216 -22.17 41.65 -15.80
CA LYS A 216 -21.33 42.79 -15.47
C LYS A 216 -22.04 44.06 -15.89
#